data_AF-A0A2P4S4M3-F1
#
_entry.id   AF-A0A2P4S4M3-F1
#
_cell.length_a   1.000
_cell.length_b   1.000
_cell.length_c   1.000
_cell.angle_alpha   90.00
_cell.angle_beta   90.00
_cell.angle_gamma   90.00
#
_symmetry.space_group_name_H-M   'P 1'
#
loop_
_entity.id
_entity.type
_entity.pdbx_description
1 polymer ?
#
loop_
_entity_poly.entity_id
_entity_poly.type
_entity_poly.pdbx_seq_one_letter_code
_entity_poly.pdbx_strand_id
1 'polypeptide(L)' 'PNTYEDAAAYIQAQFESKNRSPNKEIYCHMTCATDTNNIQVVFDAVTDIIIANNLRGCGLY' A
#
# COMPACT_ATOMS: atom_id res chain seq x y z
N PRO A 1 -25.57 0.01 -4.67
CA PRO A 1 -24.76 -0.15 -5.89
C PRO A 1 -23.76 -1.29 -5.69
N ASN A 2 -23.43 -2.05 -6.73
CA ASN A 2 -22.44 -3.12 -6.68
C ASN A 2 -21.26 -2.74 -7.59
N THR A 3 -20.40 -1.84 -7.13
CA THR A 3 -19.24 -1.34 -7.89
C THR A 3 -17.96 -2.05 -7.46
N TYR A 4 -16.96 -2.03 -8.33
CA TYR A 4 -15.63 -2.55 -8.02
C TYR A 4 -15.00 -1.76 -6.88
N GLU A 5 -15.15 -0.43 -6.91
CA GLU A 5 -14.55 0.51 -5.98
C GLU A 5 -15.07 0.29 -4.55
N ASP A 6 -16.39 0.12 -4.38
CA ASP A 6 -17.00 -0.12 -3.07
C ASP A 6 -16.51 -1.45 -2.47
N ALA A 7 -16.38 -2.49 -3.29
CA ALA A 7 -15.92 -3.80 -2.86
C ALA A 7 -14.42 -3.80 -2.52
N ALA A 8 -13.58 -3.17 -3.35
CA ALA A 8 -12.14 -3.06 -3.12
C ALA A 8 -11.84 -2.25 -1.84
N ALA A 9 -12.52 -1.12 -1.66
CA ALA A 9 -12.40 -0.30 -0.46
C ALA A 9 -12.83 -1.05 0.81
N TYR A 10 -13.92 -1.82 0.72
CA TYR A 10 -14.35 -2.66 1.83
C TYR A 10 -13.28 -3.70 2.21
N ILE A 11 -12.73 -4.43 1.24
CA ILE A 11 -11.68 -5.43 1.50
C ILE A 11 -10.47 -4.76 2.15
N GLN A 12 -10.00 -3.63 1.61
CA GLN A 12 -8.89 -2.87 2.19
C GLN A 12 -9.14 -2.50 3.65
N ALA A 13 -10.30 -1.89 3.95
CA ALA A 13 -10.67 -1.51 5.31
C ALA A 13 -10.70 -2.71 6.27
N GLN A 14 -11.15 -3.88 5.79
CA GLN A 14 -11.16 -5.10 6.59
C GLN A 14 -9.74 -5.55 6.99
N PHE A 15 -8.74 -5.40 6.12
CA PHE A 15 -7.34 -5.70 6.46
C PHE A 15 -6.70 -4.62 7.34
N GLU A 16 -6.94 -3.34 7.05
CA GLU A 16 -6.42 -2.22 7.83
C GLU A 16 -6.94 -2.25 9.28
N SER A 17 -8.21 -2.63 9.48
CA SER A 17 -8.79 -2.80 10.82
C SER A 17 -8.10 -3.86 11.70
N LYS A 18 -7.28 -4.74 11.10
CA LYS A 18 -6.49 -5.75 11.83
C LYS A 18 -5.15 -5.22 12.33
N ASN A 19 -4.75 -4.00 11.96
CA ASN A 19 -3.55 -3.40 12.47
C ASN A 19 -3.67 -3.14 13.98
N ARG A 20 -2.79 -3.76 14.77
CA ARG A 20 -2.77 -3.64 16.24
C ARG A 20 -1.77 -2.59 16.74
N SER A 21 -0.97 -2.04 15.83
CA SER A 21 0.09 -1.10 16.15
C SER A 21 -0.28 0.28 15.61
N PRO A 22 -0.64 1.26 16.46
CA PRO A 22 -1.06 2.59 15.99
C PRO A 22 0.06 3.33 15.24
N ASN A 23 1.32 2.98 15.53
CA ASN A 23 2.49 3.58 14.89
C ASN A 23 2.93 2.85 13.62
N LYS A 24 2.29 1.71 13.29
CA LYS A 24 2.61 0.98 12.06
C LYS A 24 1.72 1.52 10.95
N GLU A 25 2.31 2.26 10.03
CA GLU A 25 1.63 2.68 8.80
C GLU A 25 1.44 1.47 7.87
N ILE A 26 0.26 1.35 7.26
CA ILE A 26 -0.08 0.29 6.31
C ILE A 26 -0.23 0.94 4.93
N TYR A 27 0.64 0.56 3.99
CA TYR A 27 0.57 1.01 2.61
C TYR A 27 -0.14 -0.04 1.76
N CYS A 28 -1.27 0.32 1.16
CA CYS A 28 -2.08 -0.58 0.36
C CYS A 28 -2.08 -0.14 -1.12
N HIS A 29 -1.96 -1.11 -2.03
CA HIS A 29 -2.03 -0.90 -3.47
C HIS A 29 -2.91 -1.97 -4.10
N MET A 30 -3.78 -1.56 -5.04
CA MET A 30 -4.55 -2.48 -5.87
C MET A 30 -3.70 -2.92 -7.05
N THR A 31 -3.44 -4.22 -7.14
CA THR A 31 -2.53 -4.78 -8.14
C THR A 31 -3.23 -5.77 -9.07
N CYS A 32 -2.83 -5.79 -10.34
CA CYS A 32 -3.07 -6.88 -11.26
C CYS A 32 -1.72 -7.50 -11.61
N ALA A 33 -1.42 -8.68 -11.04
CA ALA A 33 -0.09 -9.29 -11.14
C ALA A 33 0.32 -9.66 -12.58
N THR A 34 -0.65 -9.86 -13.48
CA THR A 34 -0.40 -10.20 -14.88
C THR A 34 -0.32 -8.97 -15.80
N ASP A 35 -0.63 -7.78 -15.28
CA ASP A 35 -0.51 -6.52 -16.02
C ASP A 35 0.83 -5.86 -15.72
N THR A 36 1.73 -5.90 -16.70
CA THR A 36 3.09 -5.33 -16.58
C THR A 36 3.07 -3.83 -16.32
N ASN A 37 2.09 -3.09 -16.84
CA ASN A 37 2.02 -1.64 -16.63
C ASN A 37 1.55 -1.32 -15.21
N ASN A 38 0.55 -2.06 -14.73
CA ASN A 38 0.08 -1.91 -13.36
C ASN A 38 1.21 -2.21 -12.35
N ILE A 39 1.90 -3.34 -12.53
CA ILE A 39 2.90 -3.76 -11.56
C ILE A 39 4.14 -2.85 -11.56
N GLN A 40 4.52 -2.25 -12.69
CA GLN A 40 5.60 -1.27 -12.76
C GLN A 40 5.32 -0.06 -11.87
N VAL A 41 4.16 0.58 -12.03
CA VAL A 41 3.79 1.78 -11.26
C VAL A 41 3.69 1.47 -9.76
N VAL A 42 3.17 0.29 -9.41
CA VAL A 42 3.09 -0.14 -8.01
C VAL A 42 4.48 -0.35 -7.42
N PHE A 43 5.40 -0.97 -8.17
CA PHE A 43 6.78 -1.18 -7.69
C PHE A 43 7.54 0.12 -7.50
N ASP A 44 7.35 1.11 -8.38
CA ASP A 44 7.98 2.43 -8.23
C ASP A 44 7.52 3.08 -6.91
N ALA A 45 6.21 3.12 -6.64
CA ALA A 45 5.66 3.66 -5.40
C ALA A 45 6.16 2.91 -4.15
N VAL A 46 6.20 1.58 -4.20
CA VAL A 46 6.70 0.75 -3.08
C VAL A 46 8.19 0.99 -2.83
N THR A 47 8.98 1.20 -3.88
CA THR A 47 10.41 1.47 -3.77
C THR A 47 10.67 2.79 -3.05
N ASP A 48 9.92 3.84 -3.41
CA ASP A 48 10.00 5.15 -2.76
C ASP A 48 9.67 5.07 -1.26
N ILE A 49 8.62 4.33 -0.90
CA ILE A 49 8.21 4.12 0.50
C ILE A 49 9.31 3.41 1.30
N ILE A 50 9.91 2.35 0.75
CA ILE A 50 10.98 1.60 1.42
C ILE A 50 12.20 2.49 1.64
N ILE A 51 12.62 3.24 0.61
CA ILE A 51 13.76 4.14 0.71
C ILE A 51 13.49 5.24 1.74
N ALA A 52 12.33 5.90 1.69
CA ALA A 52 11.95 6.94 2.64
C ALA A 52 11.92 6.43 4.09
N ASN A 53 11.38 5.23 4.30
CA ASN A 53 11.35 4.61 5.63
C ASN A 53 12.75 4.29 6.16
N ASN A 54 13.64 3.77 5.30
CA ASN A 54 15.04 3.50 5.68
C ASN A 54 15.80 4.79 5.99
N LEU A 55 15.62 5.85 5.20
CA LEU A 55 16.25 7.15 5.44
C LEU A 55 15.79 7.78 6.76
N ARG A 56 14.49 7.71 7.06
CA ARG A 56 13.93 8.17 8.35
C ARG A 56 14.53 7.38 9.52
N GLY A 57 14.70 6.07 9.37
CA GLY A 57 15.34 5.21 10.38
C GLY A 57 16.80 5.55 10.66
N CYS A 58 17.51 6.12 9.68
CA CYS A 58 18.90 6.59 9.81
C CYS A 58 19.04 8.05 10.27
N GLY A 59 17.93 8.78 10.47
CA GLY A 59 17.95 10.21 10.84
C GLY A 59 18.33 11.15 9.69
N LEU A 60 18.18 10.70 8.44
CA LEU A 60 18.52 11.46 7.23
C LEU A 60 17.29 12.15 6.60
N TYR A 61 16.22 12.33 7.39
CA TYR A 61 14.94 12.89 6.97
C TYR A 61 14.34 13.76 8.07
#